data_AF-A0AB37KMM4-F1
#
_entry.id   AF-A0AB37KMM4-F1
#
_cell.length_a   1.000
_cell.length_b   1.000
_cell.length_c   1.000
_cell.angle_alpha   90.00
_cell.angle_beta   90.00
_cell.angle_gamma   90.00
#
_symmetry.space_group_name_H-M   'P 1'
#
loop_
_entity.id
_entity.type
_entity.pdbx_description
1 polymer ?
#
loop_
_entity_poly.entity_id
_entity_poly.type
_entity_poly.pdbx_seq_one_letter_code
_entity_poly.pdbx_strand_id
1 'polypeptide(L)'
;MDLFSYNYGGKKLSFRMSNAAMMEIEQLQKQNLKTINPDLFKIAIEVSEKEPKEELEKENEQSNDSSVDILKQMVEILPYVDDFERLDKFITPHDLMYILLHNNPEYRELTKDEWSNIVWDMEENLGFEEVSAKFEEVYEKVFTLMAKMKSPKKPKSKRTSKASMQA
;
A
#
# COMPACT_ATOMS: atom_id res chain seq x y z
N MET A 1 5.50 -15.13 6.65
CA MET A 1 5.65 -14.30 7.87
C MET A 1 4.25 -14.02 8.39
N ASP A 2 4.01 -14.17 9.69
CA ASP A 2 2.71 -13.81 10.30
C ASP A 2 2.67 -12.30 10.55
N LEU A 3 1.62 -11.64 10.09
CA LEU A 3 1.49 -10.17 10.12
C LEU A 3 0.44 -9.73 11.14
N PHE A 4 -0.63 -10.52 11.25
CA PHE A 4 -1.74 -10.29 12.15
C PHE A 4 -2.46 -11.62 12.42
N SER A 5 -3.12 -11.73 13.56
CA SER A 5 -3.95 -12.88 13.86
C SER A 5 -5.22 -12.46 14.60
N TYR A 6 -6.32 -13.12 14.28
CA TYR A 6 -7.64 -12.84 14.86
C TYR A 6 -8.35 -14.14 15.22
N ASN A 7 -9.10 -14.15 16.33
CA ASN A 7 -9.86 -15.33 16.73
C ASN A 7 -11.30 -15.20 16.23
N TYR A 8 -11.72 -16.09 15.34
CA TYR A 8 -13.06 -16.13 14.76
C TYR A 8 -13.62 -17.55 14.83
N GLY A 9 -14.83 -17.73 15.35
CA GLY A 9 -15.48 -19.04 15.42
C GLY A 9 -14.66 -20.12 16.14
N GLY A 10 -13.89 -19.73 17.17
CA GLY A 10 -12.99 -20.63 17.91
C GLY A 10 -11.70 -21.02 17.18
N LYS A 11 -11.42 -20.43 16.00
CA LYS A 11 -10.18 -20.64 15.24
C LYS A 11 -9.35 -19.37 15.23
N LYS A 12 -8.02 -19.53 15.31
CA LYS A 12 -7.08 -18.42 15.17
C LYS A 12 -6.72 -18.23 13.69
N LEU A 13 -7.37 -17.27 13.05
CA LEU A 13 -7.04 -16.82 11.70
C LEU A 13 -5.66 -16.16 11.71
N SER A 14 -4.79 -16.57 10.79
CA SER A 14 -3.41 -16.08 10.69
C SER A 14 -3.18 -15.48 9.32
N PHE A 15 -3.01 -14.16 9.30
CA PHE A 15 -2.80 -13.34 8.11
C PHE A 15 -1.31 -13.36 7.78
N ARG A 16 -0.96 -14.19 6.80
CA ARG A 16 0.44 -14.49 6.49
C ARG A 16 0.81 -14.02 5.10
N MET A 17 1.97 -13.38 5.00
CA MET A 17 2.63 -13.18 3.72
C MET A 17 3.21 -14.51 3.25
N SER A 18 2.51 -15.17 2.33
CA SER A 18 2.95 -16.37 1.61
C SER A 18 3.46 -16.00 0.21
N ASN A 19 4.20 -16.92 -0.45
CA ASN A 19 4.62 -16.68 -1.84
C ASN A 19 3.42 -16.56 -2.79
N ALA A 20 2.33 -17.30 -2.55
CA ALA A 20 1.12 -17.21 -3.34
C ALA A 20 0.46 -15.83 -3.21
N ALA A 21 0.29 -15.35 -1.97
CA ALA A 21 -0.22 -14.00 -1.70
C ALA A 21 0.67 -12.94 -2.37
N MET A 22 2.00 -13.06 -2.26
CA MET A 22 2.93 -12.14 -2.91
C MET A 22 2.74 -12.08 -4.44
N MET A 23 2.62 -13.23 -5.08
CA MET A 23 2.43 -13.31 -6.53
C MET A 23 1.10 -12.71 -6.97
N GLU A 24 0.02 -12.97 -6.23
CA GLU A 24 -1.30 -12.40 -6.51
C GLU A 24 -1.30 -10.87 -6.35
N ILE A 25 -0.74 -10.36 -5.26
CA ILE A 25 -0.57 -8.91 -5.03
C ILE A 25 0.21 -8.27 -6.19
N GLU A 26 1.33 -8.87 -6.60
CA GLU A 26 2.11 -8.35 -7.73
C GLU A 26 1.34 -8.38 -9.05
N GLN A 27 0.57 -9.43 -9.28
CA GLN A 27 -0.22 -9.56 -10.50
C GLN A 27 -1.31 -8.50 -10.57
N LEU A 28 -2.04 -8.28 -9.48
CA LEU A 28 -3.06 -7.24 -9.37
C LEU A 28 -2.43 -5.85 -9.54
N GLN A 29 -1.31 -5.56 -8.88
CA GLN A 29 -0.58 -4.30 -9.09
C GLN A 29 -0.18 -4.09 -10.55
N LYS A 30 0.37 -5.12 -11.22
CA LYS A 30 0.76 -5.03 -12.63
C LYS A 30 -0.44 -4.82 -13.55
N GLN A 31 -1.57 -5.46 -13.26
CA GLN A 31 -2.81 -5.28 -14.02
C GLN A 31 -3.32 -3.84 -13.89
N ASN A 32 -3.34 -3.31 -12.67
CA ASN A 32 -3.76 -1.93 -12.41
C ASN A 32 -2.84 -0.91 -13.10
N LEU A 33 -1.52 -1.11 -13.02
CA LEU A 33 -0.55 -0.24 -13.69
C LEU A 33 -0.65 -0.27 -15.22
N LYS A 34 -1.05 -1.40 -15.83
CA LYS A 34 -1.28 -1.47 -17.28
C LYS A 34 -2.50 -0.66 -17.73
N THR A 35 -3.43 -0.41 -16.82
CA THR A 35 -4.67 0.33 -17.11
C THR A 35 -4.57 1.83 -16.84
N ILE A 36 -3.46 2.29 -16.25
CA ILE A 36 -3.24 3.69 -15.89
C ILE A 36 -2.32 4.34 -16.92
N ASN A 37 -2.67 5.54 -17.36
CA ASN A 37 -1.81 6.33 -18.24
C ASN A 37 -0.51 6.75 -17.48
N PRO A 38 0.69 6.44 -18.01
CA PRO A 38 1.96 6.83 -17.39
C PRO A 38 2.08 8.33 -17.09
N ASP A 39 1.46 9.18 -17.91
CA ASP A 39 1.50 10.65 -17.74
C ASP A 39 0.80 11.10 -16.44
N LEU A 40 -0.12 10.29 -15.92
CA LEU A 40 -0.82 10.56 -14.65
C LEU A 40 0.11 10.52 -13.44
N PHE A 41 1.10 9.61 -13.44
CA PHE A 41 2.12 9.56 -12.39
C PHE A 41 2.99 10.80 -12.38
N LYS A 42 3.31 11.33 -13.57
CA LYS A 42 4.09 12.55 -13.70
C LYS A 42 3.32 13.75 -13.15
N ILE A 43 2.03 13.86 -13.48
CA ILE A 43 1.16 14.92 -12.95
C ILE A 43 1.00 14.79 -11.43
N ALA A 44 0.76 13.59 -10.90
CA ALA A 44 0.64 13.39 -9.45
C ALA A 44 1.93 13.74 -8.67
N ILE A 45 3.10 13.42 -9.22
CA ILE A 45 4.39 13.83 -8.66
C ILE A 45 4.55 15.36 -8.72
N GLU A 46 4.25 15.97 -9.87
CA GLU A 46 4.34 17.43 -10.03
C GLU A 46 3.35 18.17 -9.11
N VAL A 47 2.17 17.61 -8.84
CA VAL A 47 1.18 18.17 -7.89
C VAL A 47 1.68 18.02 -6.45
N SER A 48 2.19 16.85 -6.06
CA SER A 48 2.72 16.61 -4.70
C SER A 48 3.99 17.43 -4.40
N GLU A 49 4.84 17.68 -5.41
CA GLU A 49 6.01 18.56 -5.25
C GLU A 49 5.64 20.05 -5.20
N LYS A 50 4.47 20.42 -5.73
CA LYS A 50 3.92 21.79 -5.71
C LYS A 50 3.00 22.05 -4.52
N GLU A 51 2.58 21.03 -3.77
CA GLU A 51 1.93 21.26 -2.48
C GLU A 51 2.90 22.06 -1.59
N PRO A 52 2.52 23.28 -1.17
CA PRO A 52 3.38 24.06 -0.32
C PRO A 52 3.54 23.31 0.99
N LYS A 53 4.76 22.84 1.27
CA LYS A 53 5.18 22.56 2.64
C LYS A 53 4.88 23.84 3.41
N GLU A 54 3.91 23.80 4.32
CA GLU A 54 3.57 24.92 5.19
C GLU A 54 4.79 25.26 6.07
N GLU A 55 5.74 25.99 5.51
CA GLU A 55 6.65 26.83 6.27
C GLU A 55 5.95 28.18 6.46
N LEU A 56 5.44 28.34 7.67
CA LEU A 56 4.96 29.55 8.31
C LEU A 56 5.88 30.77 8.05
N GLU A 57 5.72 31.51 6.95
CA GLU A 57 6.25 32.88 6.86
C GLU A 57 5.34 33.82 6.04
N LYS A 58 4.62 34.66 6.80
CA LYS A 58 4.29 36.10 6.60
C LYS A 58 3.67 36.59 5.29
N GLU A 59 2.54 37.27 5.48
CA GLU A 59 1.86 38.29 4.66
C GLU A 59 2.68 38.92 3.52
N ASN A 60 2.20 38.82 2.28
CA ASN A 60 1.85 39.98 1.44
C ASN A 60 1.18 39.59 0.10
N GLU A 61 0.15 40.35 -0.24
CA GLU A 61 -0.43 40.64 -1.56
C GLU A 61 0.03 39.82 -2.80
N GLN A 62 -0.76 38.81 -3.22
CA GLN A 62 -0.92 38.43 -4.64
C GLN A 62 -2.05 37.40 -4.85
N SER A 63 -3.32 37.81 -4.74
CA SER A 63 -4.48 36.89 -4.81
C SER A 63 -5.04 36.63 -6.22
N ASN A 64 -4.24 36.69 -7.28
CA ASN A 64 -4.73 36.48 -8.66
C ASN A 64 -3.97 35.40 -9.46
N ASP A 65 -2.74 35.04 -9.06
CA ASP A 65 -1.93 34.09 -9.82
C ASP A 65 -2.25 32.63 -9.42
N SER A 66 -2.53 32.38 -8.14
CA SER A 66 -2.81 31.02 -7.66
C SER A 66 -4.10 30.45 -8.23
N SER A 67 -5.14 31.27 -8.47
CA SER A 67 -6.42 30.83 -9.03
C SER A 67 -6.30 30.44 -10.50
N VAL A 68 -5.45 31.14 -11.27
CA VAL A 68 -5.17 30.80 -12.68
C VAL A 68 -4.34 29.53 -12.78
N ASP A 69 -3.39 29.34 -11.87
CA ASP A 69 -2.58 28.13 -11.84
C ASP A 69 -3.36 26.90 -11.37
N ILE A 70 -4.28 27.05 -10.40
CA ILE A 70 -5.22 25.98 -10.03
C ILE A 70 -6.11 25.61 -11.23
N LEU A 71 -6.63 26.60 -11.97
CA LEU A 71 -7.47 26.32 -13.15
C LEU A 71 -6.70 25.64 -14.28
N LYS A 72 -5.44 26.02 -14.52
CA LYS A 72 -4.57 25.31 -15.49
C LYS A 72 -4.32 23.87 -15.05
N GLN A 73 -4.03 23.65 -13.77
CA GLN A 73 -3.85 22.30 -13.21
C GLN A 73 -5.12 21.47 -13.36
N MET A 74 -6.29 22.04 -13.09
CA MET A 74 -7.57 21.34 -13.30
C MET A 74 -7.75 20.96 -14.77
N VAL A 75 -7.45 21.86 -15.71
CA VAL A 75 -7.52 21.58 -17.16
C VAL A 75 -6.52 20.51 -17.60
N GLU A 76 -5.33 20.48 -17.01
CA GLU A 76 -4.32 19.44 -17.25
C GLU A 76 -4.73 18.08 -16.69
N ILE A 77 -5.51 18.04 -15.60
CA ILE A 77 -6.01 16.81 -14.96
C ILE A 77 -7.29 16.29 -15.63
N LEU A 78 -8.10 17.14 -16.27
CA LEU A 78 -9.37 16.76 -16.92
C LEU A 78 -9.29 15.52 -17.84
N PRO A 79 -8.28 15.37 -18.72
CA PRO A 79 -8.15 14.18 -19.58
C PRO A 79 -7.85 12.89 -18.83
N TYR A 80 -7.48 12.99 -17.56
CA TYR A 80 -7.03 11.90 -16.71
C TYR A 80 -8.04 11.54 -15.61
N VAL A 81 -9.18 12.25 -15.52
CA VAL A 81 -10.20 12.02 -14.49
C VAL A 81 -10.71 10.57 -14.50
N ASP A 82 -10.94 10.00 -15.68
CA ASP A 82 -11.32 8.59 -15.85
C ASP A 82 -10.24 7.61 -15.35
N ASP A 83 -8.97 8.03 -15.38
CA ASP A 83 -7.86 7.24 -14.84
C ASP A 83 -7.67 7.46 -13.33
N PHE A 84 -8.10 8.60 -12.78
CA PHE A 84 -8.24 8.81 -11.33
C PHE A 84 -9.33 7.90 -10.75
N GLU A 85 -10.48 7.75 -11.41
CA GLU A 85 -11.51 6.77 -11.03
C GLU A 85 -11.02 5.31 -11.13
N ARG A 86 -9.97 5.05 -11.92
CA ARG A 86 -9.31 3.74 -11.96
C ARG A 86 -8.33 3.52 -10.81
N LEU A 87 -7.98 4.54 -10.02
CA LEU A 87 -7.17 4.37 -8.82
C LEU A 87 -7.92 3.55 -7.75
N ASP A 88 -9.26 3.54 -7.75
CA ASP A 88 -10.07 2.62 -6.93
C ASP A 88 -9.80 1.13 -7.23
N LYS A 89 -9.13 0.83 -8.35
CA LYS A 89 -8.72 -0.55 -8.68
C LYS A 89 -7.47 -0.98 -7.92
N PHE A 90 -6.75 -0.07 -7.26
CA PHE A 90 -5.62 -0.45 -6.41
C PHE A 90 -6.08 -1.33 -5.25
N ILE A 91 -5.21 -2.25 -4.84
CA ILE A 91 -5.49 -3.15 -3.73
C ILE A 91 -5.71 -2.27 -2.50
N THR A 92 -6.91 -2.32 -1.92
CA THR A 92 -7.20 -1.62 -0.67
C THR A 92 -6.64 -2.40 0.53
N PRO A 93 -6.51 -1.79 1.72
CA PRO A 93 -6.16 -2.53 2.94
C PRO A 93 -7.10 -3.73 3.18
N HIS A 94 -8.40 -3.56 2.92
CA HIS A 94 -9.40 -4.61 3.05
C HIS A 94 -9.17 -5.77 2.05
N ASP A 95 -8.93 -5.45 0.76
CA ASP A 95 -8.63 -6.47 -0.26
C ASP A 95 -7.35 -7.23 0.07
N LEU A 96 -6.34 -6.52 0.56
CA LEU A 96 -5.08 -7.13 0.97
C LEU A 96 -5.29 -8.14 2.09
N MET A 97 -6.08 -7.80 3.11
CA MET A 97 -6.36 -8.71 4.23
C MET A 97 -7.06 -9.99 3.76
N TYR A 98 -8.02 -9.86 2.84
CA TYR A 98 -8.64 -11.02 2.19
C TYR A 98 -7.60 -11.87 1.45
N ILE A 99 -6.76 -11.27 0.61
CA ILE A 99 -5.73 -11.99 -0.17
C ILE A 99 -4.79 -12.75 0.75
N LEU A 100 -4.32 -12.12 1.84
CA LEU A 100 -3.42 -12.74 2.82
C LEU A 100 -4.03 -13.97 3.50
N LEU A 101 -5.34 -13.92 3.78
CA LEU A 101 -6.05 -15.02 4.43
C LEU A 101 -6.42 -16.12 3.44
N HIS A 102 -7.00 -15.77 2.29
CA HIS A 102 -7.43 -16.71 1.24
C HIS A 102 -6.26 -17.51 0.65
N ASN A 103 -5.05 -16.91 0.58
CA ASN A 103 -3.85 -17.60 0.12
C ASN A 103 -3.16 -18.45 1.19
N ASN A 104 -3.70 -18.51 2.41
CA ASN A 104 -3.24 -19.46 3.41
C ASN A 104 -3.89 -20.83 3.12
N PRO A 105 -3.11 -21.93 3.01
CA PRO A 105 -3.64 -23.27 2.75
C PRO A 105 -4.79 -23.70 3.67
N GLU A 106 -4.80 -23.21 4.92
CA GLU A 106 -5.84 -23.49 5.91
C GLU A 106 -7.21 -22.86 5.57
N TYR A 107 -7.23 -21.82 4.73
CA TYR A 107 -8.41 -21.00 4.44
C TYR A 107 -8.63 -20.76 2.94
N ARG A 108 -8.13 -21.65 2.06
CA ARG A 108 -8.30 -21.51 0.60
C ARG A 108 -9.74 -21.51 0.13
N GLU A 109 -10.62 -22.13 0.88
CA GLU A 109 -12.06 -22.20 0.56
C GLU A 109 -12.82 -20.99 1.10
N LEU A 110 -12.13 -20.03 1.76
CA LEU A 110 -12.74 -18.82 2.29
C LEU A 110 -13.43 -18.04 1.17
N THR A 111 -14.73 -17.89 1.30
CA THR A 111 -15.57 -17.09 0.40
C THR A 111 -15.54 -15.60 0.76
N LYS A 112 -15.97 -14.74 -0.16
CA LYS A 112 -16.11 -13.31 0.11
C LYS A 112 -17.18 -13.02 1.17
N ASP A 113 -18.25 -13.82 1.22
CA ASP A 113 -19.32 -13.68 2.23
C ASP A 113 -18.79 -14.03 3.62
N GLU A 114 -18.02 -15.12 3.75
CA GLU A 114 -17.36 -15.46 5.01
C GLU A 114 -16.34 -14.40 5.43
N TRP A 115 -15.60 -13.84 4.49
CA TRP A 115 -14.71 -12.71 4.76
C TRP A 115 -15.46 -11.50 5.30
N SER A 116 -16.58 -11.12 4.69
CA SER A 116 -17.42 -10.02 5.20
C SER A 116 -17.92 -10.28 6.62
N ASN A 117 -18.31 -11.52 6.94
CA ASN A 117 -18.71 -11.89 8.30
C ASN A 117 -17.56 -11.82 9.30
N ILE A 118 -16.33 -12.16 8.88
CA ILE A 118 -15.14 -12.03 9.71
C ILE A 118 -14.84 -10.56 9.99
N VAL A 119 -14.89 -9.70 8.98
CA VAL A 119 -14.65 -8.25 9.14
C VAL A 119 -15.71 -7.64 10.05
N TRP A 120 -16.98 -8.00 9.86
CA TRP A 120 -18.05 -7.52 10.73
C TRP A 120 -17.84 -7.94 12.20
N ASP A 121 -17.45 -9.19 12.45
CA ASP A 121 -17.11 -9.66 13.80
C ASP A 121 -15.88 -8.92 14.38
N MET A 122 -14.86 -8.62 13.57
CA MET A 122 -13.74 -7.79 14.01
C MET A 122 -14.21 -6.39 14.42
N GLU A 123 -15.05 -5.75 13.60
CA GLU A 123 -15.55 -4.40 13.84
C GLU A 123 -16.48 -4.34 15.07
N GLU A 124 -17.31 -5.36 15.29
CA GLU A 124 -18.13 -5.43 16.51
C GLU A 124 -17.29 -5.61 17.78
N ASN A 125 -16.20 -6.39 17.70
CA ASN A 125 -15.39 -6.73 18.87
C ASN A 125 -14.27 -5.71 19.17
N LEU A 126 -13.69 -5.08 18.15
CA LEU A 126 -12.55 -4.16 18.27
C LEU A 126 -12.93 -2.71 17.95
N GLY A 127 -14.01 -2.49 17.20
CA GLY A 127 -14.39 -1.18 16.68
C GLY A 127 -13.82 -0.91 15.29
N PHE A 128 -14.62 -0.25 14.46
CA PHE A 128 -14.28 0.08 13.07
C PHE A 128 -12.94 0.81 12.90
N GLU A 129 -12.65 1.81 13.75
CA GLU A 129 -11.41 2.58 13.67
C GLU A 129 -10.17 1.71 13.96
N GLU A 130 -10.25 0.82 14.95
CA GLU A 130 -9.15 -0.07 15.32
C GLU A 130 -8.89 -1.11 14.21
N VAL A 131 -9.96 -1.67 13.64
CA VAL A 131 -9.85 -2.61 12.50
C VAL A 131 -9.22 -1.92 11.29
N SER A 132 -9.68 -0.71 10.96
CA SER A 132 -9.16 0.08 9.84
C SER A 132 -7.67 0.38 10.02
N ALA A 133 -7.28 0.89 11.19
CA ALA A 133 -5.88 1.15 11.52
C ALA A 133 -5.03 -0.13 11.44
N LYS A 134 -5.59 -1.28 11.84
CA LYS A 134 -4.87 -2.56 11.78
C LYS A 134 -4.66 -3.03 10.34
N PHE A 135 -5.65 -2.83 9.49
CA PHE A 135 -5.57 -3.19 8.07
C PHE A 135 -4.52 -2.31 7.38
N GLU A 136 -4.50 -1.01 7.67
CA GLU A 136 -3.46 -0.09 7.18
C GLU A 136 -2.06 -0.49 7.67
N GLU A 137 -1.88 -0.82 8.95
CA GLU A 137 -0.59 -1.27 9.50
C GLU A 137 -0.07 -2.53 8.77
N VAL A 138 -0.96 -3.49 8.50
CA VAL A 138 -0.60 -4.70 7.74
C VAL A 138 -0.28 -4.36 6.29
N TYR A 139 -1.03 -3.44 5.68
CA TYR A 139 -0.81 -2.94 4.33
C TYR A 139 0.59 -2.36 4.16
N GLU A 140 0.98 -1.42 5.01
CA GLU A 140 2.32 -0.81 4.99
C GLU A 140 3.43 -1.85 5.18
N LYS A 141 3.24 -2.81 6.11
CA LYS A 141 4.20 -3.90 6.34
C LYS A 141 4.40 -4.76 5.10
N VAL A 142 3.33 -5.14 4.41
CA VAL A 142 3.41 -5.95 3.19
C VAL A 142 4.19 -5.22 2.11
N PHE A 143 3.84 -3.97 1.81
CA PHE A 143 4.52 -3.23 0.75
C PHE A 143 5.97 -2.89 1.09
N THR A 144 6.26 -2.62 2.36
CA THR A 144 7.64 -2.46 2.84
C THR A 144 8.45 -3.74 2.64
N LEU A 145 7.88 -4.91 2.93
CA LEU A 145 8.53 -6.20 2.72
C LEU A 145 8.77 -6.47 1.24
N MET A 146 7.79 -6.23 0.38
CA MET A 146 7.91 -6.40 -1.06
C MET A 146 8.98 -5.48 -1.65
N ALA A 147 9.04 -4.21 -1.23
CA ALA A 147 10.08 -3.27 -1.64
C ALA A 147 11.48 -3.75 -1.23
N LYS A 148 11.64 -4.24 0.00
CA LYS A 148 12.92 -4.82 0.49
C LYS A 148 13.36 -6.01 -0.35
N MET A 149 12.44 -6.87 -0.77
CA MET A 149 12.76 -8.03 -1.62
C MET A 149 13.22 -7.63 -3.03
N LYS A 150 12.70 -6.53 -3.56
CA LYS A 150 13.06 -5.98 -4.88
C LYS A 150 14.33 -5.12 -4.85
N SER A 151 14.73 -4.62 -3.69
CA SER A 151 15.94 -3.82 -3.56
C SER A 151 17.19 -4.65 -3.90
N PRO A 152 18.13 -4.11 -4.71
CA PRO A 152 19.35 -4.82 -5.05
C PRO A 152 20.12 -5.13 -3.76
N LYS A 153 20.41 -6.42 -3.51
CA LYS A 153 21.19 -6.85 -2.35
C LYS A 153 22.51 -6.09 -2.34
N LYS A 154 22.73 -5.22 -1.35
CA LYS A 154 24.04 -4.59 -1.13
C LYS A 154 25.10 -5.71 -1.16
N PRO A 155 26.16 -5.59 -1.97
CA PRO A 155 27.19 -6.61 -2.03
C PRO A 155 27.74 -6.81 -0.62
N LYS A 156 27.72 -8.07 -0.15
CA LYS A 156 28.29 -8.41 1.15
C LYS A 156 29.75 -7.97 1.14
N SER A 157 30.07 -6.96 1.92
CA SER A 157 31.44 -6.62 2.29
C SER A 157 32.14 -7.91 2.71
N LYS A 158 33.11 -8.36 1.92
CA LYS A 158 34.00 -9.47 2.30
C LYS A 158 34.71 -9.00 3.57
N ARG A 159 34.29 -9.51 4.74
CA ARG A 159 35.12 -9.47 5.95
C ARG A 159 36.41 -10.18 5.60
N THR A 160 37.47 -9.42 5.34
CA THR A 160 38.84 -9.91 5.38
C THR A 160 39.12 -10.23 6.84
N SER A 161 38.95 -11.49 7.20
CA SER A 161 39.55 -12.06 8.39
C SER A 161 41.07 -11.96 8.24
N LYS A 162 41.67 -10.91 8.79
CA LYS A 162 43.10 -10.87 9.10
C LYS A 162 43.34 -11.96 10.14
N ALA A 163 43.78 -13.12 9.68
CA ALA A 163 44.35 -14.14 10.54
C ALA A 163 45.56 -13.54 11.25
N SER A 164 45.52 -13.60 12.57
CA SER A 164 46.65 -13.34 13.46
C SER A 164 47.79 -14.29 13.08
N MET A 165 48.89 -13.77 12.57
CA MET A 165 50.16 -14.49 12.56
C MET A 165 50.96 -13.99 13.76
N GLN A 166 50.88 -14.76 14.85
CA GLN A 166 51.97 -14.91 15.79
C GLN A 166 53.06 -15.73 15.10
N ALA A 167 54.27 -15.19 15.02
CA ALA A 167 55.55 -15.88 15.17
C ALA A 167 56.65 -14.81 15.28
#